data_AF-A0A956HVN3-F1
#
_entry.id   AF-A0A956HVN3-F1
#
_cell.length_a   1.000
_cell.length_b   1.000
_cell.length_c   1.000
_cell.angle_alpha   90.00
_cell.angle_beta   90.00
_cell.angle_gamma   90.00
#
_symmetry.space_group_name_H-M   'P 1'
#
loop_
_entity.id
_entity.type
_entity.pdbx_description
1 polymer ?
#
loop_
_entity_poly.entity_id
_entity_poly.type
_entity_poly.pdbx_seq_one_letter_code
_entity_poly.pdbx_strand_id
1 'polypeptide(L)'
;MRAAVFTFVGVLVTACSGDGGGITPPGSGGAAGSGGNATGGSAGASGGAAGASGGTGGAAGSGGAGGAAGSSGGTGGAGGLAIGEWTDAPGACPSGTTEVPLSTAQQIADASRGEGAYSGDGPGTCYLIKNGNYTSSANVLMLFSRGGSASQPIYFVGESRDGVVIHHRATFSADHLRLANMTFDLTGYSKSGSFNTITIGAASDLALSHLTLTGDCATGASGGHISTEQDGAKNILIEACLIEKFGHCSSGGHLDHGVYLSAGSDITLRNNVIRENSSRGIQLYTADGSFGSLKNVTIEQNRIYGNGHADYEDGIVINVSGAGPLAGLAVSHNLIYDNYYSGIRFAGPATSGVTIDKNTFFENGSGSSSASRSEINVDGAGAAGPATISKNILVSSAKLVNDCYDAAFSIDDNVVFGAGASGSCVSSVVSIDPKLVAPQSADFHAQSPAADGYGAYAP
;
A
#
# COMPACT_ATOMS: atom_id res chain seq x y z
N MET A 1 60.45 2.22 9.91
CA MET A 1 59.52 3.37 9.84
C MET A 1 59.34 3.76 8.38
N ARG A 2 58.22 3.38 7.77
CA ARG A 2 57.79 3.85 6.45
C ARG A 2 56.31 4.22 6.60
N ALA A 3 56.01 5.50 6.42
CA ALA A 3 54.65 6.02 6.49
C ALA A 3 53.92 5.66 5.18
N ALA A 4 52.80 4.96 5.29
CA ALA A 4 51.88 4.75 4.20
C ALA A 4 50.91 5.93 4.15
N VAL A 5 50.97 6.70 3.06
CA VAL A 5 49.99 7.73 2.74
C VAL A 5 48.77 7.02 2.17
N PHE A 6 47.67 7.01 2.91
CA PHE A 6 46.36 6.58 2.42
C PHE A 6 45.66 7.78 1.77
N THR A 7 45.55 7.76 0.45
CA THR A 7 44.72 8.70 -0.30
C THR A 7 43.28 8.23 -0.22
N PHE A 8 42.45 8.97 0.53
CA PHE A 8 41.01 8.79 0.57
C PHE A 8 40.41 9.38 -0.71
N VAL A 9 39.89 8.53 -1.61
CA VAL A 9 39.06 8.97 -2.74
C VAL A 9 37.63 9.07 -2.21
N GLY A 10 37.22 10.28 -1.84
CA GLY A 10 35.83 10.57 -1.50
C GLY A 10 34.96 10.48 -2.74
N VAL A 11 34.07 9.50 -2.78
CA VAL A 11 32.93 9.50 -3.71
C VAL A 11 31.96 10.56 -3.20
N LEU A 12 31.91 11.68 -3.89
CA LEU A 12 30.93 12.73 -3.66
C LEU A 12 29.56 12.18 -4.09
N VAL A 13 28.72 11.80 -3.13
CA VAL A 13 27.30 11.55 -3.39
C VAL A 13 26.65 12.93 -3.57
N THR A 14 26.48 13.34 -4.81
CA THR A 14 25.70 14.52 -5.16
C THR A 14 24.24 14.23 -4.80
N ALA A 15 23.78 14.73 -3.66
CA ALA A 15 22.36 14.88 -3.40
C ALA A 15 21.78 15.79 -4.49
N CYS A 16 20.94 15.23 -5.35
CA CYS A 16 20.23 15.98 -6.38
C CYS A 16 19.28 16.99 -5.72
N SER A 17 19.78 18.19 -5.44
CA SER A 17 18.95 19.39 -5.33
C SER A 17 18.49 19.77 -6.73
N GLY A 18 17.43 19.10 -7.20
CA GLY A 18 16.77 19.40 -8.46
C GLY A 18 15.64 20.39 -8.25
N ASP A 19 15.96 21.67 -8.18
CA ASP A 19 14.99 22.73 -8.45
C ASP A 19 14.62 22.68 -9.94
N GLY A 20 13.33 22.49 -10.25
CA GLY A 20 12.70 23.06 -11.45
C GLY A 20 13.07 22.53 -12.84
N GLY A 21 13.68 21.36 -12.98
CA GLY A 21 13.89 20.72 -14.27
C GLY A 21 12.82 19.67 -14.56
N GLY A 22 11.80 20.01 -15.37
CA GLY A 22 10.80 19.06 -15.83
C GLY A 22 11.44 17.87 -16.55
N ILE A 23 11.50 16.72 -15.88
CA ILE A 23 11.70 15.44 -16.53
C ILE A 23 10.38 15.12 -17.24
N THR A 24 10.30 15.44 -18.53
CA THR A 24 9.36 14.76 -19.41
C THR A 24 9.63 13.26 -19.28
N PRO A 25 8.65 12.43 -18.88
CA PRO A 25 8.85 11.00 -18.84
C PRO A 25 9.29 10.52 -20.24
N PRO A 26 10.18 9.50 -20.34
CA PRO A 26 10.43 8.85 -21.61
C PRO A 26 9.08 8.44 -22.19
N GLY A 27 8.86 8.83 -23.45
CA GLY A 27 7.54 8.93 -24.06
C GLY A 27 6.62 7.77 -23.73
N SER A 28 5.38 8.13 -23.41
CA SER A 28 4.23 7.24 -23.43
C SER A 28 4.28 6.38 -24.70
N GLY A 29 4.73 5.13 -24.55
CA GLY A 29 4.49 4.08 -25.53
C GLY A 29 2.99 3.99 -25.67
N GLY A 30 2.49 4.52 -26.79
CA GLY A 30 1.08 4.56 -27.08
C GLY A 30 0.47 3.17 -27.05
N ALA A 31 -0.74 3.14 -26.51
CA ALA A 31 -1.83 2.26 -26.89
C ALA A 31 -1.49 0.77 -27.07
N ALA A 32 -2.01 -0.02 -26.12
CA ALA A 32 -2.56 -1.33 -26.42
C ALA A 32 -3.27 -1.31 -27.79
N GLY A 33 -2.83 -2.19 -28.68
CA GLY A 33 -3.33 -2.28 -30.03
C GLY A 33 -4.83 -2.51 -30.07
N SER A 34 -5.52 -1.65 -30.82
CA SER A 34 -6.80 -1.99 -31.42
C SER A 34 -6.56 -3.00 -32.55
N GLY A 35 -7.21 -4.16 -32.52
CA GLY A 35 -7.31 -5.03 -33.70
C GLY A 35 -7.77 -6.46 -33.42
N GLY A 36 -9.04 -6.76 -33.69
CA GLY A 36 -9.57 -8.14 -33.65
C GLY A 36 -11.08 -8.28 -33.87
N ASN A 37 -11.57 -7.84 -35.03
CA ASN A 37 -12.88 -8.08 -35.65
C ASN A 37 -13.87 -9.06 -34.97
N ALA A 38 -15.04 -8.55 -34.58
CA ALA A 38 -16.31 -9.26 -34.68
C ALA A 38 -17.21 -8.53 -35.70
N THR A 39 -17.20 -9.00 -36.93
CA THR A 39 -18.18 -8.64 -37.95
C THR A 39 -19.49 -9.37 -37.69
N GLY A 40 -20.61 -8.64 -37.57
CA GLY A 40 -21.93 -9.25 -37.75
C GLY A 40 -23.10 -8.48 -37.15
N GLY A 41 -23.82 -7.72 -37.99
CA GLY A 41 -25.28 -7.64 -37.90
C GLY A 41 -25.90 -6.38 -37.31
N SER A 42 -25.97 -5.32 -38.11
CA SER A 42 -26.84 -4.17 -37.90
C SER A 42 -28.31 -4.50 -38.20
N ALA A 43 -29.21 -4.23 -37.26
CA ALA A 43 -30.58 -3.75 -37.44
C ALA A 43 -30.94 -3.04 -36.13
N GLY A 44 -31.21 -1.74 -36.04
CA GLY A 44 -32.01 -0.91 -36.93
C GLY A 44 -33.32 -0.59 -36.22
N ALA A 45 -33.33 0.40 -35.32
CA ALA A 45 -34.56 1.07 -34.87
C ALA A 45 -34.21 2.41 -34.19
N SER A 46 -34.38 3.48 -34.96
CA SER A 46 -34.48 4.84 -34.47
C SER A 46 -35.92 5.08 -33.98
N GLY A 47 -36.05 5.69 -32.80
CA GLY A 47 -37.33 6.06 -32.22
C GLY A 47 -37.10 7.08 -31.12
N GLY A 48 -37.06 8.36 -31.48
CA GLY A 48 -37.05 9.45 -30.52
C GLY A 48 -38.43 9.61 -29.87
N ALA A 49 -38.43 10.05 -28.61
CA ALA A 49 -39.54 10.80 -28.04
C ALA A 49 -39.00 11.72 -26.96
N ALA A 50 -39.30 13.00 -27.13
CA ALA A 50 -39.04 14.07 -26.20
C ALA A 50 -40.01 14.05 -25.00
N GLY A 51 -39.56 14.62 -23.89
CA GLY A 51 -40.41 15.33 -22.94
C GLY A 51 -40.76 14.57 -21.66
N ALA A 52 -40.20 15.03 -20.53
CA ALA A 52 -41.00 15.60 -19.45
C ALA A 52 -40.08 16.23 -18.39
N SER A 53 -40.32 17.51 -18.18
CA SER A 53 -39.92 18.32 -17.03
C SER A 53 -40.61 17.87 -15.74
N GLY A 54 -39.93 18.04 -14.60
CA GLY A 54 -40.59 18.38 -13.33
C GLY A 54 -40.17 17.50 -12.16
N GLY A 55 -39.77 18.14 -11.06
CA GLY A 55 -39.76 17.49 -9.75
C GLY A 55 -38.61 17.91 -8.83
N THR A 56 -38.70 19.12 -8.27
CA THR A 56 -37.95 19.52 -7.08
C THR A 56 -38.28 18.62 -5.88
N GLY A 57 -37.26 18.17 -5.16
CA GLY A 57 -37.40 17.42 -3.92
C GLY A 57 -36.08 17.39 -3.15
N GLY A 58 -35.78 18.46 -2.42
CA GLY A 58 -34.71 18.47 -1.45
C GLY A 58 -35.04 17.54 -0.28
N ALA A 59 -34.09 16.69 0.09
CA ALA A 59 -34.08 16.02 1.38
C ALA A 59 -32.99 16.66 2.23
N ALA A 60 -33.45 17.32 3.28
CA ALA A 60 -32.67 17.94 4.33
C ALA A 60 -31.80 16.91 5.06
N GLY A 61 -30.68 17.40 5.58
CA GLY A 61 -29.73 16.62 6.34
C GLY A 61 -30.25 16.10 7.68
N SER A 62 -29.61 15.01 8.08
CA SER A 62 -29.38 14.57 9.45
C SER A 62 -28.01 13.89 9.38
N GLY A 63 -26.94 14.43 9.96
CA GLY A 63 -26.86 14.77 11.37
C GLY A 63 -26.76 13.49 12.19
N GLY A 64 -25.68 12.74 12.00
CA GLY A 64 -25.39 11.47 12.70
C GLY A 64 -23.92 11.40 13.10
N ALA A 65 -23.50 12.32 13.97
CA ALA A 65 -22.26 12.16 14.73
C ALA A 65 -22.51 11.11 15.82
N GLY A 66 -21.75 10.02 15.79
CA GLY A 66 -21.87 8.93 16.75
C GLY A 66 -21.07 7.69 16.37
N GLY A 67 -19.85 7.87 15.84
CA GLY A 67 -18.89 6.78 15.74
C GLY A 67 -18.44 6.41 17.15
N ALA A 68 -18.99 5.33 17.69
CA ALA A 68 -18.54 4.77 18.95
C ALA A 68 -17.06 4.38 18.81
N ALA A 69 -16.19 5.02 19.57
CA ALA A 69 -14.84 4.53 19.82
C ALA A 69 -14.98 3.18 20.53
N GLY A 70 -14.92 2.09 19.76
CA GLY A 70 -14.82 0.75 20.28
C GLY A 70 -13.47 0.61 20.96
N SER A 71 -13.43 0.86 22.27
CA SER A 71 -12.30 0.51 23.12
C SER A 71 -12.12 -1.01 23.06
N SER A 72 -11.19 -1.47 22.22
CA SER A 72 -10.69 -2.85 22.21
C SER A 72 -9.69 -3.05 23.34
N GLY A 73 -10.14 -2.82 24.58
CA GLY A 73 -9.46 -3.30 25.79
C GLY A 73 -9.62 -4.81 25.95
N GLY A 74 -9.10 -5.59 25.00
CA GLY A 74 -9.15 -7.04 25.02
C GLY A 74 -8.06 -7.62 25.91
N THR A 75 -8.35 -7.83 27.19
CA THR A 75 -7.48 -8.61 28.08
C THR A 75 -7.54 -10.10 27.71
N GLY A 76 -6.51 -10.59 27.02
CA GLY A 76 -5.93 -11.93 27.21
C GLY A 76 -6.87 -13.13 27.22
N GLY A 77 -7.58 -13.38 26.12
CA GLY A 77 -8.06 -14.71 25.74
C GLY A 77 -7.20 -15.24 24.59
N ALA A 78 -6.93 -16.54 24.54
CA ALA A 78 -5.98 -17.16 23.61
C ALA A 78 -6.13 -16.71 22.12
N GLY A 79 -5.27 -15.77 21.70
CA GLY A 79 -4.54 -15.82 20.44
C GLY A 79 -5.27 -15.61 19.11
N GLY A 80 -6.43 -14.95 19.06
CA GLY A 80 -7.05 -14.58 17.78
C GLY A 80 -6.20 -13.55 17.01
N LEU A 81 -6.06 -13.71 15.69
CA LEU A 81 -5.43 -12.73 14.81
C LEU A 81 -6.25 -11.43 14.82
N ALA A 82 -5.70 -10.36 15.38
CA ALA A 82 -6.36 -9.05 15.40
C ALA A 82 -5.99 -8.25 14.15
N ILE A 83 -6.88 -8.22 13.16
CA ILE A 83 -6.78 -7.34 11.98
C ILE A 83 -7.69 -6.14 12.23
N GLY A 84 -7.12 -4.93 12.35
CA GLY A 84 -7.93 -3.75 12.64
C GLY A 84 -7.12 -2.50 12.93
N GLU A 85 -7.80 -1.46 13.39
CA GLU A 85 -7.17 -0.25 13.93
C GLU A 85 -6.86 -0.46 15.41
N TRP A 86 -5.72 0.06 15.86
CA TRP A 86 -5.25 -0.06 17.25
C TRP A 86 -5.07 1.34 17.85
N THR A 87 -5.13 1.41 19.17
CA THR A 87 -4.72 2.59 19.93
C THR A 87 -3.27 2.42 20.36
N ASP A 88 -2.45 3.42 20.05
CA ASP A 88 -1.03 3.39 20.38
C ASP A 88 -0.79 3.82 21.83
N ALA A 89 0.08 3.07 22.52
CA ALA A 89 0.66 3.55 23.76
C ALA A 89 1.59 4.75 23.47
N PRO A 90 1.86 5.62 24.46
CA PRO A 90 2.92 6.62 24.31
C PRO A 90 4.23 5.97 23.87
N GLY A 91 4.93 6.63 22.97
CA GLY A 91 6.19 6.14 22.44
C GLY A 91 7.27 6.25 23.48
N ALA A 92 8.13 5.25 23.52
CA ALA A 92 9.26 5.21 24.44
C ALA A 92 10.49 4.64 23.72
N CYS A 93 11.66 5.16 24.10
CA CYS A 93 12.91 4.60 23.65
C CYS A 93 13.13 3.19 24.22
N PRO A 94 13.58 2.21 23.41
CA PRO A 94 13.84 0.87 23.91
C PRO A 94 14.89 0.87 25.02
N SER A 95 14.74 -0.04 25.99
CA SER A 95 15.71 -0.20 27.07
C SER A 95 17.12 -0.45 26.54
N GLY A 96 18.11 0.22 27.12
CA GLY A 96 19.53 0.12 26.72
C GLY A 96 19.95 1.05 25.58
N THR A 97 19.04 1.88 25.06
CA THR A 97 19.37 2.95 24.13
C THR A 97 19.74 4.25 24.86
N THR A 98 20.50 5.12 24.20
CA THR A 98 20.74 6.49 24.67
C THR A 98 19.62 7.38 24.16
N GLU A 99 18.74 7.83 25.04
CA GLU A 99 17.64 8.73 24.69
C GLU A 99 18.15 10.17 24.47
N VAL A 100 17.75 10.76 23.33
CA VAL A 100 18.01 12.15 22.97
C VAL A 100 16.67 12.82 22.61
N PRO A 101 16.17 13.78 23.42
CA PRO A 101 14.90 14.43 23.15
C PRO A 101 15.04 15.46 22.02
N LEU A 102 14.10 15.44 21.06
CA LEU A 102 14.00 16.40 19.97
C LEU A 102 12.66 17.15 20.07
N SER A 103 12.67 18.48 19.95
CA SER A 103 11.50 19.32 20.19
C SER A 103 11.26 20.40 19.13
N THR A 104 12.10 20.44 18.10
CA THR A 104 11.98 21.40 16.99
C THR A 104 12.25 20.72 15.65
N ALA A 105 11.70 21.27 14.57
CA ALA A 105 11.91 20.73 13.23
C ALA A 105 13.41 20.70 12.84
N GLN A 106 14.17 21.74 13.21
CA GLN A 106 15.60 21.78 12.94
C GLN A 106 16.36 20.65 13.65
N GLN A 107 16.03 20.38 14.93
CA GLN A 107 16.64 19.28 15.67
C GLN A 107 16.33 17.91 15.02
N ILE A 108 15.08 17.70 14.56
CA ILE A 108 14.69 16.49 13.83
C ILE A 108 15.51 16.33 12.56
N ALA A 109 15.62 17.42 11.78
CA ALA A 109 16.34 17.42 10.51
C ALA A 109 17.85 17.16 10.69
N ASP A 110 18.46 17.78 11.70
CA ASP A 110 19.90 17.61 11.98
C ASP A 110 20.19 16.21 12.55
N ALA A 111 19.32 15.70 13.42
CA ALA A 111 19.45 14.35 13.96
C ALA A 111 19.32 13.28 12.86
N SER A 112 18.37 13.42 11.94
CA SER A 112 18.21 12.46 10.82
C SER A 112 19.45 12.45 9.92
N ARG A 113 20.08 13.61 9.70
CA ARG A 113 21.29 13.72 8.88
C ARG A 113 22.58 13.36 9.62
N GLY A 114 22.56 13.33 10.94
CA GLY A 114 23.75 13.19 11.77
C GLY A 114 24.64 14.43 11.73
N GLU A 115 24.03 15.62 11.79
CA GLU A 115 24.69 16.92 11.67
C GLU A 115 24.67 17.70 13.00
N GLY A 116 25.47 18.75 13.07
CA GLY A 116 25.47 19.69 14.20
C GLY A 116 25.75 19.00 15.53
N ALA A 117 24.86 19.19 16.50
CA ALA A 117 24.98 18.59 17.84
C ALA A 117 24.85 17.05 17.84
N TYR A 118 24.34 16.46 16.76
CA TYR A 118 24.03 15.04 16.64
C TYR A 118 25.09 14.26 15.85
N SER A 119 26.15 14.93 15.36
CA SER A 119 27.18 14.28 14.53
C SER A 119 27.99 13.22 15.29
N GLY A 120 28.04 13.30 16.62
CA GLY A 120 28.71 12.32 17.48
C GLY A 120 27.85 11.12 17.88
N ASP A 121 26.54 11.17 17.63
CA ASP A 121 25.63 10.09 18.01
C ASP A 121 25.86 8.86 17.12
N GLY A 122 25.73 7.67 17.71
CA GLY A 122 26.06 6.40 17.05
C GLY A 122 24.98 5.32 17.19
N PRO A 123 25.30 4.07 16.82
CA PRO A 123 24.44 2.91 17.03
C PRO A 123 23.85 2.85 18.45
N GLY A 124 22.56 2.53 18.57
CA GLY A 124 21.86 2.46 19.85
C GLY A 124 21.37 3.81 20.39
N THR A 125 21.49 4.88 19.61
CA THR A 125 20.82 6.15 19.93
C THR A 125 19.34 6.08 19.63
N CYS A 126 18.51 6.63 20.52
CA CYS A 126 17.09 6.80 20.30
C CYS A 126 16.70 8.28 20.40
N TYR A 127 16.19 8.82 19.31
CA TYR A 127 15.67 10.17 19.24
C TYR A 127 14.19 10.18 19.59
N LEU A 128 13.85 10.67 20.78
CA LEU A 128 12.46 10.82 21.22
C LEU A 128 11.93 12.19 20.78
N ILE A 129 11.07 12.20 19.76
CA ILE A 129 10.47 13.40 19.21
C ILE A 129 9.26 13.77 20.08
N LYS A 130 9.29 14.97 20.66
CA LYS A 130 8.23 15.48 21.52
C LYS A 130 6.98 15.82 20.74
N ASN A 131 5.82 15.79 21.40
CA ASN A 131 4.58 16.22 20.76
C ASN A 131 4.70 17.66 20.22
N GLY A 132 4.26 17.87 18.98
CA GLY A 132 4.38 19.12 18.26
C GLY A 132 4.00 18.98 16.79
N ASN A 133 3.79 20.12 16.14
CA ASN A 133 3.59 20.21 14.69
C ASN A 133 4.89 20.71 14.05
N TYR A 134 5.44 19.93 13.14
CA TYR A 134 6.77 20.13 12.59
C TYR A 134 6.71 20.47 11.11
N THR A 135 7.07 21.71 10.81
CA THR A 135 7.16 22.28 9.45
C THR A 135 8.57 22.76 9.18
N SER A 136 8.99 22.76 7.92
CA SER A 136 10.26 23.32 7.44
C SER A 136 10.04 24.09 6.13
N SER A 137 11.08 24.75 5.64
CA SER A 137 11.12 25.26 4.26
C SER A 137 11.70 24.22 3.29
N ALA A 138 12.30 23.14 3.80
CA ALA A 138 12.85 22.07 2.98
C ALA A 138 11.73 21.12 2.50
N ASN A 139 11.84 20.61 1.27
CA ASN A 139 10.87 19.62 0.77
C ASN A 139 10.90 18.29 1.54
N VAL A 140 12.06 17.95 2.13
CA VAL A 140 12.28 16.76 2.95
C VAL A 140 12.76 17.23 4.31
N LEU A 141 11.99 16.95 5.37
CA LEU A 141 12.40 17.28 6.73
C LEU A 141 13.39 16.25 7.25
N MET A 142 13.05 14.97 7.08
CA MET A 142 13.82 13.85 7.62
C MET A 142 14.60 13.17 6.49
N LEU A 143 15.89 13.49 6.38
CA LEU A 143 16.80 12.77 5.49
C LEU A 143 17.69 11.89 6.36
N PHE A 144 17.49 10.58 6.30
CA PHE A 144 18.27 9.61 7.06
C PHE A 144 19.51 9.18 6.29
N SER A 145 20.59 9.93 6.47
CA SER A 145 21.91 9.66 5.85
C SER A 145 22.84 8.86 6.75
N ARG A 146 22.41 8.53 7.97
CA ARG A 146 23.18 7.72 8.92
C ARG A 146 22.28 6.67 9.57
N GLY A 147 22.85 5.47 9.70
CA GLY A 147 22.23 4.30 10.28
C GLY A 147 22.91 3.82 11.55
N GLY A 148 22.27 2.88 12.25
CA GLY A 148 22.90 2.16 13.35
C GLY A 148 23.67 0.92 12.87
N SER A 149 23.60 -0.14 13.66
CA SER A 149 24.03 -1.49 13.28
C SER A 149 22.88 -2.48 13.47
N ALA A 150 22.98 -3.69 12.89
CA ALA A 150 21.96 -4.73 13.04
C ALA A 150 21.61 -5.05 14.51
N SER A 151 22.58 -4.96 15.43
CA SER A 151 22.35 -5.20 16.86
C SER A 151 22.01 -3.95 17.66
N GLN A 152 22.25 -2.76 17.11
CA GLN A 152 22.04 -1.46 17.74
C GLN A 152 21.54 -0.45 16.69
N PRO A 153 20.30 -0.58 16.19
CA PRO A 153 19.77 0.36 15.23
C PRO A 153 19.62 1.75 15.87
N ILE A 154 19.49 2.77 15.01
CA ILE A 154 19.09 4.11 15.47
C ILE A 154 17.55 4.18 15.43
N TYR A 155 16.97 4.73 16.48
CA TYR A 155 15.52 4.87 16.62
C TYR A 155 15.10 6.34 16.50
N PHE A 156 14.00 6.58 15.80
CA PHE A 156 13.25 7.83 15.79
C PHE A 156 11.83 7.50 16.24
N VAL A 157 11.48 7.91 17.46
CA VAL A 157 10.22 7.54 18.10
C VAL A 157 9.47 8.82 18.44
N GLY A 158 8.25 8.98 17.96
CA GLY A 158 7.38 10.04 18.43
C GLY A 158 6.84 9.73 19.83
N GLU A 159 6.72 10.75 20.67
CA GLU A 159 6.14 10.63 22.02
C GLU A 159 4.68 10.15 21.97
N SER A 160 3.96 10.50 20.91
CA SER A 160 2.68 9.89 20.56
C SER A 160 2.42 10.02 19.06
N ARG A 161 1.74 9.02 18.48
CA ARG A 161 1.38 9.01 17.06
C ARG A 161 0.57 10.24 16.64
N ASP A 162 -0.44 10.59 17.42
CA ASP A 162 -1.32 11.73 17.14
C ASP A 162 -0.71 13.07 17.57
N GLY A 163 0.25 13.06 18.50
CA GLY A 163 0.86 14.27 19.03
C GLY A 163 2.10 14.74 18.28
N VAL A 164 2.80 13.85 17.57
CA VAL A 164 3.94 14.19 16.71
C VAL A 164 3.49 14.23 15.26
N VAL A 165 3.30 15.44 14.72
CA VAL A 165 2.81 15.65 13.36
C VAL A 165 3.90 16.26 12.49
N ILE A 166 4.35 15.53 11.48
CA ILE A 166 5.34 15.93 10.48
C ILE A 166 4.57 16.35 9.21
N HIS A 167 4.64 17.62 8.83
CA HIS A 167 3.96 18.12 7.63
C HIS A 167 4.76 17.96 6.34
N HIS A 168 5.76 17.08 6.34
CA HIS A 168 6.86 17.04 5.38
C HIS A 168 7.26 15.61 5.06
N ARG A 169 8.19 15.44 4.13
CA ARG A 169 8.62 14.12 3.66
C ARG A 169 9.79 13.55 4.46
N ALA A 170 9.95 12.24 4.36
CA ALA A 170 11.12 11.51 4.81
C ALA A 170 11.81 10.75 3.67
N THR A 171 13.14 10.58 3.77
CA THR A 171 13.93 9.79 2.82
C THR A 171 14.97 8.97 3.56
N PHE A 172 15.00 7.67 3.29
CA PHE A 172 15.95 6.72 3.85
C PHE A 172 17.04 6.39 2.84
N SER A 173 18.29 6.70 3.20
CA SER A 173 19.49 6.35 2.44
C SER A 173 20.54 5.64 3.31
N ALA A 174 20.13 5.14 4.48
CA ALA A 174 21.00 4.46 5.43
C ALA A 174 20.27 3.27 6.04
N ASP A 175 21.05 2.29 6.52
CA ASP A 175 20.55 1.01 7.04
C ASP A 175 20.23 1.08 8.54
N HIS A 176 19.60 0.04 9.08
CA HIS A 176 19.47 -0.18 10.53
C HIS A 176 18.78 0.98 11.27
N LEU A 177 17.61 1.38 10.76
CA LEU A 177 16.79 2.45 11.32
C LEU A 177 15.41 1.93 11.70
N ARG A 178 14.84 2.56 12.72
CA ARG A 178 13.47 2.32 13.19
C ARG A 178 12.76 3.66 13.30
N LEU A 179 11.65 3.82 12.60
CA LEU A 179 10.80 5.01 12.66
C LEU A 179 9.44 4.60 13.20
N ALA A 180 9.00 5.23 14.30
CA ALA A 180 7.75 4.83 14.92
C ALA A 180 6.95 5.93 15.59
N ASN A 181 5.64 5.67 15.74
CA ASN A 181 4.72 6.40 16.61
C ASN A 181 4.61 7.90 16.30
N MET A 182 4.35 8.24 15.03
CA MET A 182 4.15 9.62 14.58
C MET A 182 3.23 9.69 13.36
N THR A 183 2.74 10.88 13.08
CA THR A 183 1.89 11.18 11.92
C THR A 183 2.66 11.98 10.88
N PHE A 184 2.60 11.57 9.63
CA PHE A 184 2.93 12.38 8.46
C PHE A 184 1.63 12.86 7.83
N ASP A 185 1.36 14.16 7.95
CA ASP A 185 0.14 14.78 7.43
C ASP A 185 0.48 15.74 6.29
N LEU A 186 0.16 15.31 5.08
CA LEU A 186 0.37 16.06 3.85
C LEU A 186 -0.93 16.72 3.34
N THR A 187 -1.94 16.89 4.20
CA THR A 187 -3.16 17.63 3.85
C THR A 187 -2.81 19.05 3.40
N GLY A 188 -3.38 19.48 2.27
CA GLY A 188 -3.08 20.76 1.64
C GLY A 188 -1.69 20.85 0.97
N TYR A 189 -0.90 19.78 0.98
CA TYR A 189 0.41 19.74 0.35
C TYR A 189 0.28 19.55 -1.17
N SER A 190 0.09 20.65 -1.90
CA SER A 190 0.02 20.61 -3.37
C SER A 190 1.43 20.60 -3.98
N LYS A 191 1.86 19.47 -4.54
CA LYS A 191 3.03 19.39 -5.43
C LYS A 191 2.64 18.77 -6.76
N SER A 192 3.12 19.38 -7.84
CA SER A 192 3.04 18.78 -9.17
C SER A 192 4.10 17.69 -9.35
N GLY A 193 3.74 16.61 -10.06
CA GLY A 193 4.66 15.54 -10.43
C GLY A 193 4.66 14.35 -9.47
N SER A 194 5.69 13.52 -9.56
CA SER A 194 5.88 12.35 -8.69
C SER A 194 6.47 12.75 -7.34
N PHE A 195 5.87 12.29 -6.26
CA PHE A 195 6.36 12.49 -4.90
C PHE A 195 5.92 11.35 -3.99
N ASN A 196 6.70 11.08 -2.95
CA ASN A 196 6.33 10.12 -1.91
C ASN A 196 6.41 10.76 -0.53
N THR A 197 5.54 10.35 0.40
CA THR A 197 5.67 10.80 1.80
C THR A 197 6.96 10.27 2.42
N ILE A 198 7.22 8.99 2.24
CA ILE A 198 8.42 8.27 2.63
C ILE A 198 9.04 7.63 1.38
N THR A 199 10.26 8.02 1.04
CA THR A 199 11.07 7.34 0.03
C THR A 199 12.12 6.46 0.73
N ILE A 200 12.17 5.18 0.36
CA ILE A 200 13.20 4.22 0.75
C ILE A 200 14.08 3.99 -0.47
N GLY A 201 15.32 4.48 -0.45
CA GLY A 201 16.30 4.21 -1.50
C GLY A 201 16.96 2.84 -1.31
N ALA A 202 18.26 2.76 -1.59
CA ALA A 202 19.08 1.57 -1.33
C ALA A 202 19.43 1.40 0.17
N ALA A 203 18.40 1.26 1.02
CA ALA A 203 18.52 1.09 2.47
C ALA A 203 18.04 -0.29 2.92
N SER A 204 18.65 -0.82 3.97
CA SER A 204 18.40 -2.17 4.48
C SER A 204 18.05 -2.19 5.97
N ASP A 205 17.32 -3.23 6.39
CA ASP A 205 16.95 -3.45 7.79
C ASP A 205 16.26 -2.21 8.39
N LEU A 206 15.12 -1.86 7.78
CA LEU A 206 14.28 -0.75 8.21
C LEU A 206 13.00 -1.29 8.83
N ALA A 207 12.51 -0.64 9.89
CA ALA A 207 11.14 -0.82 10.35
C ALA A 207 10.43 0.52 10.44
N LEU A 208 9.26 0.60 9.80
CA LEU A 208 8.30 1.69 9.88
C LEU A 208 7.09 1.15 10.64
N SER A 209 6.81 1.68 11.84
CA SER A 209 5.73 1.14 12.66
C SER A 209 4.88 2.18 13.38
N HIS A 210 3.58 1.91 13.55
CA HIS A 210 2.68 2.83 14.26
C HIS A 210 2.71 4.24 13.65
N LEU A 211 2.77 4.31 12.32
CA LEU A 211 2.73 5.56 11.57
C LEU A 211 1.32 5.84 11.07
N THR A 212 0.89 7.09 11.13
CA THR A 212 -0.20 7.58 10.27
C THR A 212 0.41 8.31 9.10
N LEU A 213 0.12 7.87 7.89
CA LEU A 213 0.46 8.57 6.65
C LEU A 213 -0.86 8.99 6.04
N THR A 214 -1.11 10.30 6.00
CA THR A 214 -2.38 10.85 5.54
C THR A 214 -2.19 12.08 4.66
N GLY A 215 -3.23 12.40 3.90
CA GLY A 215 -3.31 13.54 3.00
C GLY A 215 -4.75 13.88 2.65
N ASP A 216 -4.93 14.52 1.50
CA ASP A 216 -6.22 14.82 0.92
C ASP A 216 -6.24 14.60 -0.59
N CYS A 217 -7.39 14.87 -1.21
CA CYS A 217 -7.61 14.81 -2.66
C CYS A 217 -6.76 15.79 -3.50
N ALA A 218 -5.89 16.60 -2.89
CA ALA A 218 -4.92 17.47 -3.53
C ALA A 218 -3.46 17.06 -3.25
N THR A 219 -3.27 16.07 -2.39
CA THR A 219 -1.96 15.50 -2.04
C THR A 219 -1.50 14.59 -3.16
N GLY A 220 -0.91 15.18 -4.21
CA GLY A 220 -0.20 14.42 -5.22
C GLY A 220 -0.76 14.43 -6.62
N ALA A 221 -0.09 13.66 -7.48
CA ALA A 221 -0.48 13.41 -8.86
C ALA A 221 0.16 12.10 -9.36
N SER A 222 1.33 11.75 -8.79
CA SER A 222 1.94 10.42 -8.90
C SER A 222 2.79 10.11 -7.66
N GLY A 223 2.97 8.83 -7.35
CA GLY A 223 3.82 8.32 -6.27
C GLY A 223 3.04 7.55 -5.21
N GLY A 224 3.48 7.57 -3.95
CA GLY A 224 2.73 6.98 -2.86
C GLY A 224 3.12 7.46 -1.46
N HIS A 225 2.37 7.06 -0.43
CA HIS A 225 2.80 7.34 0.93
C HIS A 225 4.14 6.68 1.24
N ILE A 226 4.30 5.40 0.92
CA ILE A 226 5.58 4.70 1.06
C ILE A 226 6.02 4.21 -0.30
N SER A 227 7.27 4.50 -0.67
CA SER A 227 7.87 3.93 -1.86
C SER A 227 9.24 3.31 -1.60
N THR A 228 9.50 2.16 -2.21
CA THR A 228 10.87 1.70 -2.44
C THR A 228 11.27 2.10 -3.86
N GLU A 229 12.28 2.95 -3.99
CA GLU A 229 12.80 3.43 -5.26
C GLU A 229 14.20 2.85 -5.46
N GLN A 230 14.39 2.05 -6.50
CA GLN A 230 15.65 1.39 -6.90
C GLN A 230 15.98 0.07 -6.19
N ASP A 231 16.73 -0.78 -6.91
CA ASP A 231 17.36 -1.97 -6.35
C ASP A 231 18.26 -1.60 -5.16
N GLY A 232 18.07 -2.31 -4.05
CA GLY A 232 18.88 -2.15 -2.84
C GLY A 232 18.06 -2.09 -1.56
N ALA A 233 16.77 -1.73 -1.65
CA ALA A 233 15.86 -1.82 -0.51
C ALA A 233 15.74 -3.28 -0.04
N LYS A 234 16.10 -3.57 1.22
CA LYS A 234 16.12 -4.95 1.72
C LYS A 234 15.69 -5.09 3.18
N ASN A 235 15.02 -6.18 3.54
CA ASN A 235 14.60 -6.45 4.92
C ASN A 235 13.78 -5.28 5.47
N ILE A 236 12.74 -4.90 4.75
CA ILE A 236 11.90 -3.74 5.09
C ILE A 236 10.64 -4.25 5.77
N LEU A 237 10.37 -3.74 6.97
CA LEU A 237 9.14 -4.02 7.71
C LEU A 237 8.27 -2.75 7.77
N ILE A 238 7.06 -2.84 7.23
CA ILE A 238 6.02 -1.82 7.35
C ILE A 238 4.89 -2.46 8.14
N GLU A 239 4.74 -2.06 9.40
CA GLU A 239 3.80 -2.71 10.29
C GLU A 239 2.94 -1.76 11.08
N ALA A 240 1.70 -2.17 11.39
CA ALA A 240 0.83 -1.37 12.25
C ALA A 240 0.80 0.10 11.81
N CYS A 241 0.61 0.38 10.51
CA CYS A 241 0.46 1.74 10.00
C CYS A 241 -0.97 1.99 9.48
N LEU A 242 -1.43 3.24 9.59
CA LEU A 242 -2.60 3.76 8.85
C LEU A 242 -2.07 4.52 7.64
N ILE A 243 -2.45 4.09 6.44
CA ILE A 243 -1.99 4.65 5.17
C ILE A 243 -3.23 5.03 4.36
N GLU A 244 -3.55 6.32 4.31
CA GLU A 244 -4.84 6.76 3.80
C GLU A 244 -4.84 8.08 3.04
N LYS A 245 -5.82 8.25 2.14
CA LYS A 245 -6.14 9.55 1.50
C LYS A 245 -4.98 10.17 0.74
N PHE A 246 -4.13 9.33 0.14
CA PHE A 246 -3.10 9.80 -0.78
C PHE A 246 -3.67 9.97 -2.19
N GLY A 247 -3.41 11.11 -2.82
CA GLY A 247 -3.55 11.29 -4.26
C GLY A 247 -4.59 12.28 -4.74
N HIS A 248 -4.66 12.44 -6.07
CA HIS A 248 -5.52 13.42 -6.70
C HIS A 248 -6.87 12.83 -7.11
N CYS A 249 -7.96 13.29 -6.49
CA CYS A 249 -9.31 12.76 -6.73
C CYS A 249 -9.95 13.21 -8.07
N SER A 250 -9.21 13.88 -8.96
CA SER A 250 -9.73 14.24 -10.29
C SER A 250 -9.52 13.11 -11.31
N SER A 251 -10.12 13.26 -12.50
CA SER A 251 -10.11 12.31 -13.62
C SER A 251 -8.74 12.10 -14.32
N GLY A 252 -7.64 12.13 -13.57
CA GLY A 252 -6.29 11.91 -14.08
C GLY A 252 -5.27 11.44 -13.01
N GLY A 253 -5.68 11.28 -11.75
CA GLY A 253 -4.82 10.87 -10.62
C GLY A 253 -4.61 9.35 -10.50
N HIS A 254 -4.28 8.67 -11.59
CA HIS A 254 -4.22 7.19 -11.64
C HIS A 254 -2.89 6.58 -11.16
N LEU A 255 -2.01 7.39 -10.59
CA LEU A 255 -0.65 7.01 -10.22
C LEU A 255 -0.33 7.29 -8.75
N ASP A 256 -1.36 7.49 -7.93
CA ASP A 256 -1.23 7.85 -6.52
C ASP A 256 -1.58 6.65 -5.61
N HIS A 257 -0.60 6.14 -4.88
CA HIS A 257 -0.70 4.84 -4.21
C HIS A 257 -0.56 4.97 -2.69
N GLY A 258 -1.18 4.07 -1.93
CA GLY A 258 -0.83 3.94 -0.51
C GLY A 258 0.63 3.47 -0.37
N VAL A 259 0.92 2.30 -0.91
CA VAL A 259 2.29 1.75 -0.95
C VAL A 259 2.70 1.42 -2.38
N TYR A 260 3.88 1.88 -2.79
CA TYR A 260 4.44 1.68 -4.12
C TYR A 260 5.81 1.00 -4.05
N LEU A 261 5.83 -0.32 -4.27
CA LEU A 261 7.04 -1.12 -4.26
C LEU A 261 7.56 -1.22 -5.70
N SER A 262 8.68 -0.55 -6.00
CA SER A 262 9.25 -0.59 -7.35
C SER A 262 10.44 -1.52 -7.50
N ALA A 263 11.16 -1.75 -6.41
CA ALA A 263 12.26 -2.72 -6.32
C ALA A 263 12.57 -3.06 -4.86
N GLY A 264 13.33 -4.13 -4.65
CA GLY A 264 13.83 -4.56 -3.34
C GLY A 264 13.59 -6.04 -3.04
N SER A 265 14.08 -6.48 -1.87
CA SER A 265 13.87 -7.86 -1.40
C SER A 265 13.47 -7.95 0.07
N ASP A 266 12.77 -9.02 0.42
CA ASP A 266 12.45 -9.36 1.81
C ASP A 266 11.65 -8.23 2.48
N ILE A 267 10.59 -7.80 1.80
CA ILE A 267 9.71 -6.69 2.21
C ILE A 267 8.46 -7.29 2.84
N THR A 268 8.12 -6.88 4.05
CA THR A 268 6.93 -7.32 4.77
C THR A 268 6.02 -6.14 5.08
N LEU A 269 4.78 -6.21 4.62
CA LEU A 269 3.68 -5.31 4.98
C LEU A 269 2.73 -6.11 5.87
N ARG A 270 2.66 -5.78 7.16
CA ARG A 270 1.78 -6.51 8.09
C ARG A 270 0.95 -5.66 9.02
N ASN A 271 -0.26 -6.12 9.34
CA ASN A 271 -1.13 -5.43 10.30
C ASN A 271 -1.36 -3.95 9.97
N ASN A 272 -1.39 -3.57 8.69
CA ASN A 272 -1.65 -2.19 8.28
C ASN A 272 -3.13 -1.98 7.94
N VAL A 273 -3.58 -0.74 8.05
CA VAL A 273 -4.87 -0.27 7.51
C VAL A 273 -4.56 0.64 6.32
N ILE A 274 -4.96 0.21 5.12
CA ILE A 274 -4.67 0.89 3.86
C ILE A 274 -5.99 1.22 3.16
N ARG A 275 -6.36 2.49 3.16
CA ARG A 275 -7.71 2.89 2.71
C ARG A 275 -7.80 4.21 2.01
N GLU A 276 -8.84 4.39 1.21
CA GLU A 276 -9.19 5.69 0.63
C GLU A 276 -8.02 6.35 -0.14
N ASN A 277 -7.05 5.56 -0.58
CA ASN A 277 -6.02 6.06 -1.49
C ASN A 277 -6.66 6.20 -2.86
N SER A 278 -6.32 7.29 -3.52
CA SER A 278 -7.04 7.74 -4.70
C SER A 278 -6.88 6.71 -5.82
N SER A 279 -5.67 6.21 -6.10
CA SER A 279 -5.50 5.09 -7.02
C SER A 279 -5.53 3.76 -6.26
N ARG A 280 -4.37 3.21 -5.90
CA ARG A 280 -4.29 1.83 -5.37
C ARG A 280 -3.93 1.83 -3.90
N GLY A 281 -4.38 0.81 -3.18
CA GLY A 281 -3.87 0.53 -1.83
C GLY A 281 -2.39 0.17 -1.88
N ILE A 282 -2.05 -0.90 -2.61
CA ILE A 282 -0.68 -1.37 -2.81
C ILE A 282 -0.41 -1.59 -4.30
N GLN A 283 0.74 -1.12 -4.79
CA GLN A 283 1.22 -1.37 -6.13
C GLN A 283 2.62 -1.99 -6.10
N LEU A 284 2.77 -3.12 -6.79
CA LEU A 284 4.05 -3.73 -7.13
C LEU A 284 4.33 -3.41 -8.60
N TYR A 285 5.34 -2.59 -8.88
CA TYR A 285 5.61 -2.11 -10.23
C TYR A 285 7.08 -1.88 -10.51
N THR A 286 7.68 -2.74 -11.32
CA THR A 286 9.12 -2.71 -11.64
C THR A 286 9.46 -1.87 -12.87
N ALA A 287 8.46 -1.31 -13.57
CA ALA A 287 8.61 -0.53 -14.80
C ALA A 287 9.49 -1.23 -15.84
N ASP A 288 9.11 -2.45 -16.23
CA ASP A 288 9.89 -3.30 -17.14
C ASP A 288 11.32 -3.61 -16.67
N GLY A 289 11.60 -3.47 -15.37
CA GLY A 289 12.91 -3.63 -14.76
C GLY A 289 13.77 -2.39 -14.69
N SER A 290 13.26 -1.23 -15.12
CA SER A 290 14.01 0.03 -14.98
C SER A 290 14.24 0.45 -13.53
N PHE A 291 13.38 0.01 -12.60
CA PHE A 291 13.60 0.20 -11.17
C PHE A 291 14.37 -0.94 -10.51
N GLY A 292 14.39 -2.12 -11.13
CA GLY A 292 15.00 -3.33 -10.58
C GLY A 292 14.04 -4.51 -10.49
N SER A 293 14.24 -5.36 -9.48
CA SER A 293 13.42 -6.56 -9.24
C SER A 293 12.76 -6.53 -7.86
N LEU A 294 11.66 -7.26 -7.71
CA LEU A 294 10.99 -7.49 -6.43
C LEU A 294 11.12 -8.95 -6.03
N LYS A 295 11.58 -9.21 -4.81
CA LYS A 295 11.79 -10.58 -4.31
C LYS A 295 11.30 -10.77 -2.89
N ASN A 296 10.63 -11.88 -2.60
CA ASN A 296 10.20 -12.24 -1.25
C ASN A 296 9.36 -11.13 -0.59
N VAL A 297 8.29 -10.70 -1.27
CA VAL A 297 7.35 -9.71 -0.72
C VAL A 297 6.25 -10.45 0.03
N THR A 298 6.02 -10.09 1.29
CA THR A 298 4.94 -10.62 2.12
C THR A 298 3.95 -9.50 2.46
N ILE A 299 2.67 -9.73 2.18
CA ILE A 299 1.57 -8.83 2.52
C ILE A 299 0.61 -9.64 3.38
N GLU A 300 0.61 -9.41 4.68
CA GLU A 300 -0.18 -10.23 5.61
C GLU A 300 -0.96 -9.47 6.67
N GLN A 301 -2.12 -9.99 7.08
CA GLN A 301 -2.89 -9.42 8.21
C GLN A 301 -3.26 -7.94 8.03
N ASN A 302 -3.32 -7.44 6.79
CA ASN A 302 -3.69 -6.06 6.52
C ASN A 302 -5.20 -5.94 6.30
N ARG A 303 -5.72 -4.73 6.54
CA ARG A 303 -7.07 -4.29 6.16
C ARG A 303 -6.95 -3.31 4.99
N ILE A 304 -7.36 -3.71 3.80
CA ILE A 304 -7.17 -2.97 2.54
C ILE A 304 -8.52 -2.69 1.90
N TYR A 305 -8.99 -1.44 1.93
CA TYR A 305 -10.36 -1.15 1.52
C TYR A 305 -10.62 0.26 1.02
N GLY A 306 -11.69 0.43 0.23
CA GLY A 306 -12.12 1.74 -0.23
C GLY A 306 -11.05 2.49 -1.03
N ASN A 307 -10.07 1.78 -1.60
CA ASN A 307 -9.09 2.39 -2.49
C ASN A 307 -9.68 2.50 -3.89
N GLY A 308 -9.36 3.59 -4.59
CA GLY A 308 -9.81 3.88 -5.93
C GLY A 308 -10.92 4.94 -6.03
N HIS A 309 -10.84 5.80 -7.04
CA HIS A 309 -11.88 6.70 -7.56
C HIS A 309 -11.85 6.81 -9.09
N ALA A 310 -13.02 6.92 -9.73
CA ALA A 310 -13.16 7.28 -11.16
C ALA A 310 -12.59 6.27 -12.19
N ASP A 311 -13.21 5.09 -12.23
CA ASP A 311 -13.23 4.09 -13.33
C ASP A 311 -12.08 3.09 -13.45
N TYR A 312 -11.02 3.23 -12.66
CA TYR A 312 -10.04 2.17 -12.41
C TYR A 312 -9.78 2.06 -10.91
N GLU A 313 -9.07 1.01 -10.47
CA GLU A 313 -8.27 0.97 -9.23
C GLU A 313 -8.60 -0.08 -8.15
N ASP A 314 -7.53 -0.53 -7.50
CA ASP A 314 -7.39 -1.86 -6.92
C ASP A 314 -6.96 -1.79 -5.46
N GLY A 315 -7.35 -2.79 -4.66
CA GLY A 315 -6.75 -3.00 -3.35
C GLY A 315 -5.25 -3.26 -3.49
N ILE A 316 -4.88 -4.24 -4.30
CA ILE A 316 -3.50 -4.58 -4.65
C ILE A 316 -3.38 -4.73 -6.16
N VAL A 317 -2.38 -4.10 -6.79
CA VAL A 317 -2.02 -4.38 -8.19
C VAL A 317 -0.61 -4.98 -8.29
N ILE A 318 -0.50 -6.02 -9.10
CA ILE A 318 0.75 -6.66 -9.51
C ILE A 318 0.97 -6.28 -10.97
N ASN A 319 1.76 -5.24 -11.18
CA ASN A 319 2.02 -4.65 -12.49
C ASN A 319 3.52 -4.78 -12.81
N VAL A 320 3.97 -6.01 -13.06
CA VAL A 320 5.38 -6.29 -13.32
C VAL A 320 5.55 -6.92 -14.69
N SER A 321 6.58 -6.51 -15.41
CA SER A 321 6.78 -6.90 -16.81
C SER A 321 8.27 -6.96 -17.15
N GLY A 322 8.59 -7.63 -18.27
CA GLY A 322 9.92 -7.59 -18.87
C GLY A 322 11.06 -8.07 -17.98
N ALA A 323 12.07 -7.20 -17.79
CA ALA A 323 13.36 -7.52 -17.18
C ALA A 323 13.39 -7.34 -15.64
N GLY A 324 12.31 -6.85 -15.04
CA GLY A 324 12.16 -6.66 -13.60
C GLY A 324 11.18 -7.64 -12.99
N PRO A 325 11.57 -8.92 -12.80
CA PRO A 325 10.63 -9.92 -12.33
C PRO A 325 10.22 -9.69 -10.88
N LEU A 326 9.01 -10.13 -10.57
CA LEU A 326 8.55 -10.40 -9.20
C LEU A 326 8.72 -11.89 -8.91
N ALA A 327 9.42 -12.23 -7.82
CA ALA A 327 9.60 -13.60 -7.37
C ALA A 327 9.26 -13.76 -5.88
N GLY A 328 8.39 -14.71 -5.56
CA GLY A 328 8.02 -14.99 -4.17
C GLY A 328 7.15 -13.89 -3.55
N LEU A 329 5.95 -13.68 -4.09
CA LEU A 329 4.93 -12.84 -3.46
C LEU A 329 3.99 -13.72 -2.66
N ALA A 330 3.87 -13.46 -1.36
CA ALA A 330 2.86 -14.08 -0.51
C ALA A 330 1.86 -13.02 -0.02
N VAL A 331 0.57 -13.22 -0.31
CA VAL A 331 -0.53 -12.40 0.19
C VAL A 331 -1.42 -13.26 1.05
N SER A 332 -1.42 -13.06 2.37
CA SER A 332 -2.19 -13.95 3.26
C SER A 332 -2.86 -13.29 4.46
N HIS A 333 -3.94 -13.86 4.94
CA HIS A 333 -4.64 -13.37 6.12
C HIS A 333 -5.09 -11.90 6.03
N ASN A 334 -5.31 -11.35 4.83
CA ASN A 334 -5.75 -9.97 4.67
C ASN A 334 -7.28 -9.88 4.57
N LEU A 335 -7.83 -8.76 5.03
CA LEU A 335 -9.18 -8.31 4.72
C LEU A 335 -9.10 -7.33 3.53
N ILE A 336 -9.71 -7.69 2.41
CA ILE A 336 -9.67 -6.90 1.18
C ILE A 336 -11.11 -6.65 0.71
N TYR A 337 -11.62 -5.43 0.83
CA TYR A 337 -13.04 -5.20 0.57
C TYR A 337 -13.34 -3.77 0.07
N ASP A 338 -14.47 -3.58 -0.59
CA ASP A 338 -14.95 -2.28 -1.09
C ASP A 338 -13.92 -1.48 -1.94
N ASN A 339 -12.91 -2.14 -2.52
CA ASN A 339 -12.01 -1.46 -3.46
C ASN A 339 -12.74 -1.26 -4.79
N TYR A 340 -12.54 -0.10 -5.42
CA TYR A 340 -13.44 0.40 -6.46
C TYR A 340 -13.58 -0.52 -7.69
N TYR A 341 -12.46 -1.07 -8.21
CA TYR A 341 -12.42 -1.92 -9.40
C TYR A 341 -12.11 -3.39 -9.10
N SER A 342 -11.13 -3.67 -8.23
CA SER A 342 -10.82 -5.06 -7.84
C SER A 342 -10.13 -5.18 -6.48
N GLY A 343 -10.17 -6.39 -5.90
CA GLY A 343 -9.40 -6.69 -4.69
C GLY A 343 -7.92 -6.86 -5.01
N ILE A 344 -7.61 -7.79 -5.94
CA ILE A 344 -6.26 -7.99 -6.48
C ILE A 344 -6.31 -7.99 -8.01
N ARG A 345 -5.41 -7.24 -8.64
CA ARG A 345 -5.25 -7.18 -10.09
C ARG A 345 -3.87 -7.62 -10.57
N PHE A 346 -3.86 -8.46 -11.60
CA PHE A 346 -2.69 -8.90 -12.35
C PHE A 346 -2.63 -8.15 -13.69
N ALA A 347 -1.68 -7.23 -13.81
CA ALA A 347 -1.55 -6.35 -14.97
C ALA A 347 -0.32 -6.64 -15.85
N GLY A 348 0.58 -7.55 -15.42
CA GLY A 348 1.80 -7.83 -16.17
C GLY A 348 2.41 -9.22 -15.92
N PRO A 349 3.07 -9.82 -16.94
CA PRO A 349 3.33 -11.26 -16.98
C PRO A 349 4.57 -11.74 -16.23
N ALA A 350 5.38 -10.85 -15.62
CA ALA A 350 6.70 -11.19 -15.08
C ALA A 350 6.65 -11.63 -13.61
N THR A 351 5.80 -12.61 -13.29
CA THR A 351 5.62 -13.12 -11.92
C THR A 351 6.08 -14.58 -11.79
N SER A 352 6.59 -14.93 -10.60
CA SER A 352 6.88 -16.33 -10.25
C SER A 352 6.67 -16.55 -8.75
N GLY A 353 6.06 -17.68 -8.38
CA GLY A 353 5.80 -18.01 -6.98
C GLY A 353 4.89 -16.99 -6.29
N VAL A 354 3.76 -16.64 -6.93
CA VAL A 354 2.73 -15.81 -6.31
C VAL A 354 1.72 -16.72 -5.60
N THR A 355 1.56 -16.53 -4.30
CA THR A 355 0.56 -17.22 -3.49
C THR A 355 -0.38 -16.21 -2.84
N ILE A 356 -1.68 -16.44 -2.99
CA ILE A 356 -2.75 -15.64 -2.37
C ILE A 356 -3.59 -16.61 -1.54
N ASP A 357 -3.32 -16.66 -0.24
CA ASP A 357 -3.82 -17.71 0.64
C ASP A 357 -4.56 -17.16 1.87
N LYS A 358 -5.71 -17.73 2.24
CA LYS A 358 -6.43 -17.37 3.48
C LYS A 358 -6.74 -15.87 3.62
N ASN A 359 -7.16 -15.21 2.55
CA ASN A 359 -7.67 -13.83 2.62
C ASN A 359 -9.19 -13.82 2.59
N THR A 360 -9.81 -12.78 3.14
CA THR A 360 -11.25 -12.54 2.97
C THR A 360 -11.47 -11.38 2.02
N PHE A 361 -12.12 -11.66 0.89
CA PHE A 361 -12.54 -10.70 -0.12
C PHE A 361 -14.04 -10.43 0.00
N PHE A 362 -14.42 -9.16 -0.01
CA PHE A 362 -15.82 -8.77 0.11
C PHE A 362 -16.16 -7.56 -0.77
N GLU A 363 -17.04 -7.78 -1.74
CA GLU A 363 -17.65 -6.74 -2.58
C GLU A 363 -16.65 -5.80 -3.31
N ASN A 364 -15.46 -6.31 -3.65
CA ASN A 364 -14.55 -5.52 -4.48
C ASN A 364 -15.10 -5.40 -5.91
N GLY A 365 -14.88 -4.24 -6.52
CA GLY A 365 -15.45 -3.90 -7.83
C GLY A 365 -16.90 -3.45 -7.77
N SER A 366 -17.56 -3.42 -6.61
CA SER A 366 -18.97 -3.00 -6.51
C SER A 366 -19.19 -1.54 -6.91
N GLY A 367 -18.19 -0.67 -6.71
CA GLY A 367 -18.23 0.75 -7.08
C GLY A 367 -18.03 1.04 -8.57
N SER A 368 -17.39 0.14 -9.32
CA SER A 368 -17.07 0.36 -10.74
C SER A 368 -18.23 -0.01 -11.67
N SER A 369 -18.39 0.73 -12.77
CA SER A 369 -19.29 0.34 -13.88
C SER A 369 -18.63 -0.56 -14.92
N SER A 370 -17.32 -0.83 -14.83
CA SER A 370 -16.59 -1.62 -15.83
C SER A 370 -17.11 -3.05 -15.92
N ALA A 371 -17.24 -3.59 -17.13
CA ALA A 371 -17.63 -4.99 -17.32
C ALA A 371 -16.56 -6.00 -16.83
N SER A 372 -15.33 -5.53 -16.63
CA SER A 372 -14.20 -6.35 -16.20
C SER A 372 -13.94 -6.32 -14.69
N ARG A 373 -14.65 -5.52 -13.90
CA ARG A 373 -14.49 -5.48 -12.43
C ARG A 373 -14.71 -6.85 -11.78
N SER A 374 -13.93 -7.19 -10.76
CA SER A 374 -13.93 -8.52 -10.12
C SER A 374 -13.18 -8.55 -8.79
N GLU A 375 -13.35 -9.58 -7.96
CA GLU A 375 -12.49 -9.77 -6.77
C GLU A 375 -11.03 -9.96 -7.16
N ILE A 376 -10.80 -10.85 -8.13
CA ILE A 376 -9.51 -11.11 -8.75
C ILE A 376 -9.57 -10.69 -10.21
N ASN A 377 -8.72 -9.76 -10.63
CA ASN A 377 -8.71 -9.25 -11.99
C ASN A 377 -7.41 -9.65 -12.72
N VAL A 378 -7.53 -10.07 -13.98
CA VAL A 378 -6.40 -10.40 -14.85
C VAL A 378 -6.57 -9.60 -16.14
N ASP A 379 -5.57 -8.82 -16.55
CA ASP A 379 -5.71 -7.91 -17.70
C ASP A 379 -5.53 -8.59 -19.07
N GLY A 380 -5.00 -9.82 -19.11
CA GLY A 380 -4.79 -10.54 -20.36
C GLY A 380 -3.93 -11.79 -20.21
N ALA A 381 -3.67 -12.45 -21.34
CA ALA A 381 -2.80 -13.62 -21.39
C ALA A 381 -1.37 -13.31 -20.93
N GLY A 382 -0.84 -14.22 -20.13
CA GLY A 382 0.44 -14.12 -19.43
C GLY A 382 0.38 -13.31 -18.15
N ALA A 383 -0.59 -12.40 -17.95
CA ALA A 383 -0.52 -11.36 -16.92
C ALA A 383 -0.53 -11.92 -15.48
N ALA A 384 -1.12 -13.08 -15.24
CA ALA A 384 -1.14 -13.66 -13.90
C ALA A 384 0.10 -14.52 -13.61
N GLY A 385 0.79 -15.01 -14.64
CA GLY A 385 1.85 -16.02 -14.50
C GLY A 385 1.37 -17.26 -13.72
N PRO A 386 2.29 -18.03 -13.13
CA PRO A 386 1.95 -19.11 -12.20
C PRO A 386 1.59 -18.53 -10.82
N ALA A 387 0.34 -18.11 -10.64
CA ALA A 387 -0.21 -17.72 -9.35
C ALA A 387 -1.21 -18.75 -8.83
N THR A 388 -1.17 -19.00 -7.52
CA THR A 388 -2.10 -19.90 -6.82
C THR A 388 -2.94 -19.10 -5.83
N ILE A 389 -4.26 -19.24 -5.94
CA ILE A 389 -5.23 -18.58 -5.08
C ILE A 389 -6.01 -19.66 -4.32
N SER A 390 -5.78 -19.78 -3.02
CA SER A 390 -6.33 -20.88 -2.20
C SER A 390 -6.79 -20.46 -0.82
N LYS A 391 -7.69 -21.27 -0.23
CA LYS A 391 -8.22 -21.10 1.12
C LYS A 391 -8.79 -19.71 1.44
N ASN A 392 -9.15 -18.93 0.42
CA ASN A 392 -9.76 -17.62 0.61
C ASN A 392 -11.27 -17.76 0.80
N ILE A 393 -11.87 -16.73 1.40
CA ILE A 393 -13.32 -16.48 1.32
C ILE A 393 -13.52 -15.36 0.30
N LEU A 394 -14.29 -15.61 -0.77
CA LEU A 394 -14.60 -14.61 -1.79
C LEU A 394 -16.11 -14.38 -1.86
N VAL A 395 -16.55 -13.25 -1.30
CA VAL A 395 -17.94 -12.80 -1.36
C VAL A 395 -18.06 -11.70 -2.40
N SER A 396 -18.56 -12.04 -3.58
CA SER A 396 -18.58 -11.09 -4.71
C SER A 396 -19.98 -10.72 -5.15
N SER A 397 -20.22 -9.43 -5.32
CA SER A 397 -21.42 -8.89 -5.98
C SER A 397 -21.24 -8.67 -7.49
N ALA A 398 -20.00 -8.63 -7.98
CA ALA A 398 -19.67 -8.43 -9.38
C ALA A 398 -19.27 -9.75 -10.07
N LYS A 399 -17.97 -10.07 -10.08
CA LYS A 399 -17.40 -11.30 -10.64
C LYS A 399 -16.33 -11.82 -9.68
N LEU A 400 -16.24 -13.14 -9.55
CA LEU A 400 -15.09 -13.75 -8.89
C LEU A 400 -13.79 -13.41 -9.62
N VAL A 401 -13.76 -13.71 -10.92
CA VAL A 401 -12.66 -13.43 -11.83
C VAL A 401 -13.20 -12.92 -13.16
N ASN A 402 -12.53 -11.98 -13.81
CA ASN A 402 -12.99 -11.40 -15.06
C ASN A 402 -12.78 -12.32 -16.28
N ASP A 403 -11.68 -13.08 -16.28
CA ASP A 403 -11.35 -14.06 -17.31
C ASP A 403 -10.26 -15.05 -16.82
N CYS A 404 -10.09 -16.18 -17.50
CA CYS A 404 -9.07 -17.19 -17.20
C CYS A 404 -8.10 -17.32 -18.38
N TYR A 405 -7.20 -16.36 -18.54
CA TYR A 405 -6.32 -16.33 -19.71
C TYR A 405 -5.21 -17.39 -19.70
N ASP A 406 -4.75 -17.81 -18.52
CA ASP A 406 -3.54 -18.63 -18.36
C ASP A 406 -3.82 -19.96 -17.67
N ALA A 407 -3.27 -21.05 -18.22
CA ALA A 407 -3.40 -22.38 -17.63
C ALA A 407 -2.58 -22.58 -16.33
N ALA A 408 -1.58 -21.73 -16.09
CA ALA A 408 -0.75 -21.76 -14.89
C ALA A 408 -1.34 -20.95 -13.72
N PHE A 409 -2.34 -20.12 -14.01
CA PHE A 409 -3.11 -19.39 -13.01
C PHE A 409 -4.22 -20.29 -12.47
N SER A 410 -4.33 -20.41 -11.14
CA SER A 410 -5.30 -21.30 -10.51
C SER A 410 -6.02 -20.66 -9.33
N ILE A 411 -7.34 -20.84 -9.31
CA ILE A 411 -8.23 -20.54 -8.20
C ILE A 411 -8.79 -21.88 -7.74
N ASP A 412 -8.24 -22.38 -6.63
CA ASP A 412 -8.52 -23.72 -6.13
C ASP A 412 -8.68 -23.73 -4.62
N ASP A 413 -9.60 -24.56 -4.14
CA ASP A 413 -9.91 -24.75 -2.73
C ASP A 413 -10.25 -23.43 -2.02
N ASN A 414 -11.26 -22.71 -2.53
CA ASN A 414 -11.77 -21.46 -1.94
C ASN A 414 -13.25 -21.57 -1.58
N VAL A 415 -13.70 -20.79 -0.60
CA VAL A 415 -15.12 -20.54 -0.34
C VAL A 415 -15.58 -19.38 -1.22
N VAL A 416 -16.64 -19.58 -2.00
CA VAL A 416 -17.19 -18.55 -2.89
C VAL A 416 -18.68 -18.35 -2.62
N PHE A 417 -19.10 -17.09 -2.53
CA PHE A 417 -20.50 -16.70 -2.38
C PHE A 417 -20.84 -15.51 -3.27
N GLY A 418 -22.09 -15.46 -3.76
CA GLY A 418 -22.57 -14.39 -4.64
C GLY A 418 -22.36 -14.71 -6.12
N ALA A 419 -21.55 -13.91 -6.81
CA ALA A 419 -21.27 -14.07 -8.23
C ALA A 419 -20.73 -15.47 -8.55
N GLY A 420 -21.16 -16.03 -9.70
CA GLY A 420 -20.77 -17.37 -10.10
C GLY A 420 -19.26 -17.55 -10.24
N ALA A 421 -18.76 -18.69 -9.77
CA ALA A 421 -17.38 -19.12 -9.97
C ALA A 421 -17.30 -19.92 -11.29
N SER A 422 -16.79 -19.30 -12.36
CA SER A 422 -16.68 -19.95 -13.67
C SER A 422 -15.38 -19.59 -14.36
N GLY A 423 -14.86 -20.50 -15.18
CA GLY A 423 -13.67 -20.31 -16.00
C GLY A 423 -12.72 -21.50 -15.88
N SER A 424 -11.83 -21.66 -16.85
CA SER A 424 -10.88 -22.79 -16.92
C SER A 424 -9.85 -22.80 -15.78
N CYS A 425 -9.61 -21.65 -15.16
CA CYS A 425 -8.70 -21.48 -14.03
C CYS A 425 -9.36 -21.76 -12.66
N VAL A 426 -10.68 -22.04 -12.63
CA VAL A 426 -11.44 -22.33 -11.41
C VAL A 426 -11.74 -23.83 -11.37
N SER A 427 -11.11 -24.58 -10.44
CA SER A 427 -11.20 -26.06 -10.42
C SER A 427 -11.99 -26.64 -9.25
N SER A 428 -11.74 -26.17 -8.02
CA SER A 428 -12.39 -26.69 -6.80
C SER A 428 -12.83 -25.53 -5.92
N VAL A 429 -14.11 -25.20 -5.89
CA VAL A 429 -14.65 -24.16 -5.00
C VAL A 429 -15.79 -24.71 -4.16
N VAL A 430 -15.89 -24.23 -2.93
CA VAL A 430 -16.99 -24.51 -2.01
C VAL A 430 -17.99 -23.36 -2.12
N SER A 431 -19.09 -23.59 -2.85
CA SER A 431 -20.14 -22.58 -3.04
C SER A 431 -21.12 -22.57 -1.87
N ILE A 432 -20.83 -21.76 -0.85
CA ILE A 432 -21.62 -21.63 0.38
C ILE A 432 -21.62 -20.19 0.87
N ASP A 433 -22.67 -19.78 1.58
CA ASP A 433 -22.65 -18.54 2.36
C ASP A 433 -21.73 -18.70 3.57
N PRO A 434 -20.64 -17.92 3.70
CA PRO A 434 -19.75 -17.96 4.86
C PRO A 434 -20.40 -17.45 6.15
N LYS A 435 -21.55 -16.75 6.06
CA LYS A 435 -22.25 -16.11 7.19
C LYS A 435 -21.31 -15.23 8.01
N LEU A 436 -20.74 -14.22 7.36
CA LEU A 436 -19.85 -13.25 8.01
C LEU A 436 -20.61 -12.52 9.12
N VAL A 437 -19.99 -12.35 10.30
CA VAL A 437 -20.64 -11.78 11.50
C VAL A 437 -21.26 -10.40 11.24
N ALA A 438 -20.44 -9.45 10.80
CA ALA A 438 -20.86 -8.07 10.55
C ALA A 438 -19.89 -7.39 9.55
N PRO A 439 -19.95 -7.75 8.25
CA PRO A 439 -19.01 -7.24 7.25
C PRO A 439 -19.01 -5.71 7.15
N GLN A 440 -20.15 -5.05 7.42
CA GLN A 440 -20.24 -3.59 7.38
C GLN A 440 -19.53 -2.87 8.53
N SER A 441 -19.19 -3.58 9.60
CA SER A 441 -18.27 -3.10 10.65
C SER A 441 -16.88 -3.71 10.51
N ALA A 442 -16.58 -4.33 9.38
CA ALA A 442 -15.38 -5.12 9.09
C ALA A 442 -15.12 -6.30 10.05
N ASP A 443 -16.17 -6.89 10.61
CA ASP A 443 -16.08 -8.18 11.28
C ASP A 443 -16.38 -9.30 10.29
N PHE A 444 -15.30 -9.86 9.75
CA PHE A 444 -15.32 -10.88 8.71
C PHE A 444 -15.10 -12.31 9.23
N HIS A 445 -15.32 -12.56 10.53
CA HIS A 445 -15.30 -13.94 11.03
C HIS A 445 -16.43 -14.73 10.35
N ALA A 446 -16.09 -15.87 9.77
CA ALA A 446 -17.08 -16.79 9.21
C ALA A 446 -17.81 -17.51 10.34
N GLN A 447 -19.13 -17.66 10.21
CA GLN A 447 -19.96 -18.45 11.13
C GLN A 447 -20.37 -19.80 10.54
N SER A 448 -20.12 -20.02 9.26
CA SER A 448 -20.37 -21.30 8.60
C SER A 448 -19.23 -22.28 8.91
N PRO A 449 -19.49 -23.45 9.53
CA PRO A 449 -18.44 -24.43 9.84
C PRO A 449 -17.62 -24.91 8.63
N ALA A 450 -18.23 -24.87 7.44
CA ALA A 450 -17.56 -25.25 6.20
C ALA A 450 -16.58 -24.16 5.70
N ALA A 451 -16.57 -22.98 6.33
CA ALA A 451 -15.66 -21.87 6.05
C ALA A 451 -14.63 -21.64 7.18
N ASP A 452 -14.65 -22.39 8.29
CA ASP A 452 -13.76 -22.18 9.46
C ASP A 452 -12.25 -22.27 9.12
N GLY A 453 -11.89 -23.01 8.07
CA GLY A 453 -10.51 -23.15 7.60
C GLY A 453 -10.10 -22.18 6.49
N TYR A 454 -10.93 -21.17 6.22
CA TYR A 454 -10.78 -20.24 5.10
C TYR A 454 -10.77 -18.80 5.58
N GLY A 455 -10.22 -17.90 4.76
CA GLY A 455 -10.29 -16.47 4.99
C GLY A 455 -9.30 -15.96 6.05
N ALA A 456 -9.40 -14.66 6.32
CA ALA A 456 -8.37 -13.90 7.03
C ALA A 456 -8.11 -14.34 8.48
N TYR A 457 -9.10 -14.99 9.10
CA TYR A 457 -9.05 -15.45 10.49
C TYR A 457 -8.84 -16.96 10.61
N ALA A 458 -8.54 -17.65 9.50
CA ALA A 458 -8.20 -19.06 9.53
C ALA A 458 -6.91 -19.30 10.35
N PRO A 459 -6.78 -20.46 11.01
CA PRO A 459 -5.63 -20.79 11.86
C PRO A 459 -4.33 -21.09 11.12
#